data_AF-A0A7Y1V9R8-F1
#
_entry.id   AF-A0A7Y1V9R8-F1
#
_cell.length_a   1.000
_cell.length_b   1.000
_cell.length_c   1.000
_cell.angle_alpha   90.00
_cell.angle_beta   90.00
_cell.angle_gamma   90.00
#
_symmetry.space_group_name_H-M   'P 1'
#
loop_
_entity.id
_entity.type
_entity.pdbx_description
1 polymer ?
#
loop_
_entity_poly.entity_id
_entity_poly.type
_entity_poly.pdbx_seq_one_letter_code
_entity_poly.pdbx_strand_id
1 'polypeptide(L)' 'AYIFVNRKTQKSILIGKGGQAIKKLGTEARLKIEAFLDKKVFLQLRVKVRENWRNNDQLLDKLGYRG' A
#
# COMPACT_ATOMS: atom_id res chain seq x y z
N ALA A 1 4.06 6.00 1.85
CA ALA A 1 2.82 5.29 2.23
C ALA A 1 3.11 3.82 2.59
N TYR A 2 2.30 3.22 3.46
CA TYR A 2 2.43 1.81 3.87
C TYR A 2 1.26 0.98 3.32
N ILE A 3 1.57 -0.21 2.82
CA ILE A 3 0.59 -1.22 2.41
C ILE A 3 0.63 -2.33 3.45
N PHE A 4 -0.47 -2.55 4.15
CA PHE A 4 -0.59 -3.60 5.17
C PHE A 4 -1.17 -4.88 4.58
N VAL A 5 -0.55 -6.01 4.93
CA VAL A 5 -1.01 -7.33 4.51
C VAL A 5 -1.06 -8.28 5.70
N ASN A 6 -1.99 -9.25 5.65
CA ASN A 6 -2.17 -10.20 6.74
C ASN A 6 -1.10 -11.29 6.74
N ARG A 7 -0.71 -11.80 5.56
CA ARG A 7 0.21 -12.94 5.45
C ARG A 7 1.47 -12.59 4.66
N LYS A 8 2.60 -13.21 5.00
CA LYS A 8 3.86 -13.04 4.29
C LYS A 8 3.78 -13.47 2.81
N THR A 9 2.96 -14.47 2.49
CA THR A 9 2.69 -14.89 1.10
C THR A 9 2.05 -13.77 0.28
N GLN A 10 1.13 -13.01 0.86
CA GLN A 10 0.51 -11.85 0.21
C GLN A 10 1.54 -10.75 -0.06
N LYS A 11 2.49 -10.54 0.86
CA LYS A 11 3.60 -9.61 0.62
C LYS A 11 4.39 -9.99 -0.63
N SER A 12 4.71 -11.28 -0.81
CA SER A 12 5.42 -11.74 -2.01
C SER A 12 4.60 -11.52 -3.29
N ILE A 13 3.29 -11.77 -3.25
CA ILE A 13 2.39 -11.54 -4.39
C ILE A 13 2.34 -10.05 -4.76
N LEU A 14 2.21 -9.17 -3.76
CA LEU A 14 2.14 -7.71 -3.97
C LEU A 14 3.46 -7.11 -4.46
N ILE A 15 4.59 -7.62 -4.00
CA ILE A 15 5.90 -7.22 -4.52
C ILE A 15 6.04 -7.73 -5.97
N GLY A 16 5.64 -8.98 -6.22
CA GLY A 16 5.79 -9.65 -7.50
C GLY A 16 7.24 -10.03 -7.80
N LYS A 17 7.45 -10.75 -8.92
CA LYS A 17 8.79 -11.18 -9.35
C LYS A 17 9.69 -9.94 -9.57
N GLY A 18 10.78 -9.83 -8.82
CA GLY A 18 11.71 -8.71 -8.91
C GLY A 18 11.11 -7.33 -8.58
N GLY A 19 9.98 -7.26 -7.86
CA GLY A 19 9.33 -5.98 -7.53
C GLY A 19 8.46 -5.39 -8.65
N GLN A 20 8.19 -6.13 -9.73
CA GLN A 20 7.45 -5.62 -10.88
C GLN A 20 5.99 -5.24 -10.54
N ALA A 21 5.31 -6.06 -9.73
CA ALA A 21 3.91 -5.81 -9.39
C ALA A 21 3.74 -4.53 -8.57
N ILE A 22 4.60 -4.34 -7.56
CA ILE A 22 4.55 -3.11 -6.74
C ILE A 22 5.00 -1.88 -7.52
N LYS A 23 5.94 -2.02 -8.46
CA LYS A 23 6.35 -0.91 -9.33
C LYS A 23 5.21 -0.49 -10.25
N LYS A 24 4.47 -1.44 -10.82
CA LYS A 24 3.28 -1.16 -11.64
C LYS A 24 2.21 -0.45 -10.82
N LEU A 25 1.84 -0.99 -9.67
CA LEU A 25 0.87 -0.38 -8.75
C LEU A 25 1.27 1.04 -8.34
N GLY A 26 2.55 1.24 -7.96
CA GLY A 26 3.07 2.54 -7.57
C GLY A 26 3.08 3.55 -8.72
N THR A 27 3.34 3.09 -9.94
CA THR A 27 3.31 3.94 -11.14
C THR A 27 1.90 4.41 -11.44
N GLU A 28 0.94 3.49 -11.46
CA GLU A 28 -0.48 3.81 -11.70
C GLU A 28 -1.05 4.74 -10.62
N ALA A 29 -0.74 4.47 -9.34
CA ALA A 29 -1.15 5.32 -8.23
C ALA A 29 -0.52 6.73 -8.33
N ARG A 30 0.78 6.81 -8.64
CA ARG A 30 1.48 8.09 -8.82
C ARG A 30 0.85 8.89 -9.95
N LEU A 31 0.62 8.29 -11.12
CA LEU A 31 0.00 9.00 -12.27
C LEU A 31 -1.38 9.55 -11.93
N LYS A 32 -2.21 8.79 -11.21
CA LYS A 32 -3.52 9.28 -10.75
C LYS A 32 -3.40 10.46 -9.77
N ILE A 33 -2.45 10.38 -8.83
CA ILE A 33 -2.21 11.46 -7.86
C ILE A 33 -1.66 12.71 -8.56
N GLU A 34 -0.72 12.54 -9.49
CA GLU A 34 -0.16 13.65 -10.27
C GLU A 34 -1.23 14.34 -11.11
N ALA A 35 -2.12 13.57 -11.75
CA ALA A 35 -3.25 14.12 -12.50
C ALA A 35 -4.25 14.86 -11.60
N PHE A 36 -4.46 14.39 -10.37
CA PHE A 36 -5.35 15.02 -9.42
C PHE A 36 -4.77 16.31 -8.81
N LEU A 37 -3.45 16.36 -8.59
CA LEU A 37 -2.76 17.48 -7.95
C LEU A 37 -2.11 18.46 -8.95
N ASP A 38 -2.11 18.11 -10.24
CA ASP A 38 -1.43 18.80 -11.34
C ASP A 38 0.05 19.13 -11.06
N LYS A 39 0.73 18.23 -10.35
CA LYS A 39 2.12 18.39 -9.90
C LYS A 39 2.85 17.06 -9.93
N LYS A 40 4.17 17.12 -10.11
CA LYS A 40 5.04 15.93 -9.99
C LYS A 40 5.08 15.45 -8.54
N VAL A 41 4.90 14.14 -8.35
CA VAL A 41 4.87 13.52 -7.01
C VAL A 41 5.82 12.34 -6.96
N PHE A 42 6.64 12.29 -5.91
CA PHE A 42 7.43 11.11 -5.59
C PHE A 42 6.67 10.22 -4.60
N LEU A 43 6.18 9.08 -5.07
CA LEU A 43 5.44 8.12 -4.25
C LEU A 43 6.33 6.95 -3.81
N GLN A 44 6.71 6.91 -2.52
CA GLN A 44 7.38 5.75 -1.93
C GLN A 44 6.36 4.80 -1.27
N LEU A 45 6.27 3.57 -1.78
CA LEU A 45 5.43 2.50 -1.24
C LEU A 45 6.26 1.48 -0.45
N ARG A 46 5.78 1.06 0.72
CA ARG A 46 6.40 0.01 1.54
C ARG A 46 5.37 -1.01 2.01
N VAL A 47 5.61 -2.30 1.75
CA VAL A 47 4.72 -3.38 2.20
C VAL A 47 5.14 -3.88 3.58
N LYS A 48 4.23 -3.79 4.56
CA LYS A 48 4.39 -4.31 5.92
C LYS A 48 3.43 -5.47 6.15
N VAL A 49 3.95 -6.59 6.66
CA VAL A 49 3.11 -7.69 7.13
C VAL A 49 2.71 -7.37 8.56
N ARG A 50 1.41 -7.36 8.83
CA ARG A 50 0.84 -7.34 10.18
C ARG A 50 -0.26 -8.36 10.23
N GLU A 51 -0.03 -9.42 10.98
CA GLU A 51 -1.06 -10.44 11.19
C GLU A 51 -2.22 -9.84 11.98
N ASN A 52 -3.43 -10.30 11.67
CA ASN A 52 -4.67 -9.91 12.34
C ASN A 52 -4.95 -8.39 12.36
N TRP A 53 -4.39 -7.63 11.41
CA TRP A 53 -4.52 -6.17 11.39
C TRP A 53 -5.97 -5.71 11.28
N ARG A 54 -6.81 -6.52 10.63
CA ARG A 54 -8.25 -6.26 10.46
C ARG A 54 -9.08 -6.44 11.74
N ASN A 55 -8.55 -7.15 12.74
CA ASN A 55 -9.21 -7.34 14.03
C ASN A 55 -8.56 -6.51 15.12
N ASN A 56 -7.61 -5.64 14.76
CA ASN A 56 -6.97 -4.73 15.69
C ASN A 56 -7.66 -3.38 15.61
N ASP A 57 -8.56 -3.14 16.57
CA ASP A 57 -9.35 -1.92 16.69
C ASP A 57 -8.50 -0.64 16.63
N GLN A 58 -7.39 -0.59 17.37
CA GLN A 58 -6.48 0.55 17.34
C GLN A 58 -5.85 0.79 15.96
N LEU A 59 -5.67 -0.28 15.18
CA LEU A 59 -5.13 -0.19 13.83
C LEU A 59 -6.21 0.25 12.83
N LEU A 60 -7.43 -0.25 12.99
CA LEU A 60 -8.57 0.16 12.18
C LEU A 60 -8.86 1.65 12.33
N ASP A 61 -8.84 2.16 13.56
CA ASP A 61 -8.97 3.59 13.85
C ASP A 61 -7.87 4.40 13.14
N LYS A 62 -6.60 3.98 13.28
CA LYS A 62 -5.46 4.66 12.62
C LYS A 62 -5.48 4.59 11.10
N LEU A 63 -6.13 3.59 10.54
CA LEU A 63 -6.27 3.42 9.09
C LEU A 63 -7.51 4.14 8.53
N GLY A 64 -8.35 4.72 9.39
CA GLY A 64 -9.58 5.41 8.99
C GLY A 64 -10.70 4.47 8.57
N TYR A 65 -10.69 3.21 9.01
CA TYR A 65 -11.76 2.24 8.74
C TYR A 65 -12.92 2.34 9.74
N ARG A 66 -12.72 3.01 10.88
CA ARG A 66 -13.78 3.43 11.80
C ARG A 66 -13.94 4.93 11.66
N GLY A 67 -15.04 5.31 11.04
CA GLY A 67 -15.53 6.67 10.86
C GLY A 67 -17.04 6.65 11.00
#